data_AF-A0A6A5QBS9-F1
#
_entry.id   AF-A0A6A5QBS9-F1
#
_cell.length_a   1.000
_cell.length_b   1.000
_cell.length_c   1.000
_cell.angle_alpha   90.00
_cell.angle_beta   90.00
_cell.angle_gamma   90.00
#
_symmetry.space_group_name_H-M   'P 1'
#
loop_
_entity.id
_entity.type
_entity.pdbx_description
1 polymer ?
#
loop_
_entity_poly.entity_id
_entity_poly.type
_entity_poly.pdbx_seq_one_letter_code
_entity_poly.pdbx_strand_id
1 'polypeptide(L)'
;MAASQTMQTSQLTIPGAGTPTLRKIGQTWCIYNVATAIPYDLHPQQEHRANHWSSKFQEALKDVSQVVKLEELEEFQEKCESIVEIRCNKKPKRVKYLITEDLKSVERVFRHKRAAEVENENKRMEREAAQRTRSSHPA
;
A
#
# COMPACT_ATOMS: atom_id res chain seq x y z
N MET A 1 -27.62 -16.74 -34.64
CA MET A 1 -27.33 -16.91 -33.20
C MET A 1 -25.92 -17.46 -33.07
N ALA A 2 -25.00 -16.73 -32.45
CA ALA A 2 -23.70 -17.24 -32.04
C ALA A 2 -23.35 -16.56 -30.71
N ALA A 3 -23.45 -17.32 -29.63
CA ALA A 3 -23.07 -16.86 -28.30
C ALA A 3 -21.55 -16.66 -28.25
N SER A 4 -21.11 -15.47 -27.83
CA SER A 4 -19.70 -15.21 -27.53
C SER A 4 -19.28 -16.08 -26.36
N GLN A 5 -18.29 -16.95 -26.58
CA GLN A 5 -17.59 -17.62 -25.49
C GLN A 5 -16.73 -16.58 -24.78
N THR A 6 -17.26 -16.02 -23.70
CA THR A 6 -16.44 -15.37 -22.67
C THR A 6 -15.56 -16.45 -22.05
N MET A 7 -14.29 -16.51 -22.44
CA MET A 7 -13.26 -17.19 -21.65
C MET A 7 -13.08 -16.44 -20.33
N GLN A 8 -13.99 -16.64 -19.39
CA GLN A 8 -13.66 -16.49 -17.97
C GLN A 8 -12.68 -17.60 -17.65
N THR A 9 -11.39 -17.27 -17.68
CA THR A 9 -10.41 -18.06 -16.94
C THR A 9 -10.73 -17.81 -15.46
N SER A 10 -11.54 -18.67 -14.87
CA SER A 10 -11.74 -18.72 -13.43
C SER A 10 -10.38 -19.06 -12.81
N GLN A 11 -9.60 -18.02 -12.50
CA GLN A 11 -8.38 -18.18 -11.75
C GLN A 11 -8.83 -18.47 -10.31
N LEU A 12 -8.95 -19.77 -10.01
CA LEU A 12 -9.13 -20.30 -8.66
C LEU A 12 -7.91 -19.86 -7.81
N THR A 13 -7.97 -18.64 -7.28
CA THR A 13 -7.06 -18.18 -6.24
C THR A 13 -7.45 -18.91 -4.96
N ILE A 14 -6.72 -19.99 -4.67
CA ILE A 14 -6.86 -20.73 -3.42
C ILE A 14 -6.64 -19.73 -2.26
N PRO A 15 -7.63 -19.54 -1.37
CA PRO A 15 -7.45 -18.75 -0.16
C PRO A 15 -6.29 -19.35 0.64
N GLY A 16 -5.17 -18.62 0.75
CA GLY A 16 -4.03 -19.05 1.56
C GLY A 16 -2.92 -19.83 0.87
N ALA A 17 -2.90 -19.96 -0.48
CA ALA A 17 -1.72 -20.46 -1.21
C ALA A 17 -0.58 -19.42 -1.35
N GLY A 18 -0.63 -18.37 -0.52
CA GLY A 18 0.42 -17.37 -0.38
C GLY A 18 1.35 -17.70 0.78
N THR A 19 2.56 -17.17 0.73
CA THR A 19 3.50 -17.21 1.87
C THR A 19 2.85 -16.64 3.14
N PRO A 20 3.34 -16.97 4.35
CA PRO A 20 2.86 -16.34 5.58
C PRO A 20 2.83 -14.81 5.53
N THR A 21 3.76 -14.22 4.78
CA THR A 21 3.87 -12.77 4.53
C THR A 21 2.68 -12.23 3.75
N LEU A 22 2.31 -12.87 2.64
CA LEU A 22 1.16 -12.46 1.83
C LEU A 22 -0.16 -12.60 2.60
N ARG A 23 -0.29 -13.63 3.43
CA ARG A 23 -1.47 -13.78 4.30
C ARG A 23 -1.62 -12.61 5.28
N LYS A 24 -0.52 -12.15 5.89
CA LYS A 24 -0.53 -10.98 6.78
C LYS A 24 -0.93 -9.70 6.04
N ILE A 25 -0.38 -9.47 4.85
CA ILE A 25 -0.76 -8.31 4.03
C ILE A 25 -2.25 -8.35 3.69
N GLY A 26 -2.74 -9.50 3.23
CA GLY A 26 -4.15 -9.69 2.92
C GLY A 26 -5.07 -9.44 4.12
N GLN A 27 -4.65 -9.85 5.32
CA GLN A 27 -5.37 -9.55 6.57
C GLN A 27 -5.36 -8.06 6.91
N THR A 28 -4.21 -7.40 6.82
CA THR A 28 -4.08 -5.96 7.15
C THR A 28 -4.92 -5.08 6.23
N TRP A 29 -4.94 -5.40 4.94
CA TRP A 29 -5.69 -4.65 3.93
C TRP A 29 -7.07 -5.24 3.64
N CYS A 30 -7.50 -6.29 4.35
CA CYS A 30 -8.76 -6.98 4.10
C CYS A 30 -8.96 -7.38 2.61
N ILE A 31 -7.88 -7.78 1.92
CA ILE A 31 -7.90 -8.19 0.51
C ILE A 31 -7.58 -9.68 0.38
N TYR A 32 -8.26 -10.34 -0.56
CA TYR A 32 -8.03 -11.76 -0.86
C TYR A 32 -6.80 -11.99 -1.72
N ASN A 33 -6.52 -11.07 -2.65
CA ASN A 33 -5.40 -11.18 -3.58
C ASN A 33 -4.46 -9.98 -3.40
N VAL A 34 -3.29 -10.20 -2.81
CA VAL A 34 -2.30 -9.14 -2.58
C VAL A 34 -1.84 -8.46 -3.89
N ALA A 35 -1.93 -9.16 -5.03
CA ALA A 35 -1.60 -8.56 -6.32
C ALA A 35 -2.48 -7.33 -6.63
N THR A 36 -3.74 -7.31 -6.19
CA THR A 36 -4.66 -6.21 -6.48
C THR A 36 -4.32 -4.92 -5.74
N ALA A 37 -3.42 -4.96 -4.76
CA ALA A 37 -2.94 -3.75 -4.10
C ALA A 37 -1.99 -2.94 -4.98
N ILE A 38 -1.34 -3.56 -5.97
CA ILE A 38 -0.37 -2.91 -6.86
C ILE A 38 -1.00 -2.73 -8.25
N PRO A 39 -0.77 -1.61 -8.95
CA PRO A 39 -1.19 -1.46 -10.33
C PRO A 39 -0.62 -2.57 -11.22
N TYR A 40 -1.45 -3.08 -12.14
CA TYR A 40 -1.16 -4.29 -12.90
C TYR A 40 0.13 -4.21 -13.73
N ASP A 41 0.40 -3.05 -14.31
CA ASP A 41 1.58 -2.72 -15.11
C ASP A 41 2.86 -2.57 -14.26
N LEU A 42 2.69 -2.35 -12.95
CA LEU A 42 3.77 -2.21 -11.99
C LEU A 42 4.13 -3.50 -11.27
N HIS A 43 3.46 -4.61 -11.56
CA HIS A 43 3.80 -5.90 -10.95
C HIS A 43 5.28 -6.24 -11.15
N PRO A 44 5.99 -6.66 -10.09
CA PRO A 44 7.44 -6.88 -10.16
C PRO A 44 7.77 -7.95 -11.20
N GLN A 45 8.71 -7.64 -12.09
CA GLN A 45 9.10 -8.53 -13.20
C GLN A 45 7.91 -8.97 -14.09
N GLN A 46 6.82 -8.20 -14.11
CA GLN A 46 5.57 -8.51 -14.82
C GLN A 46 4.89 -9.81 -14.35
N GLU A 47 5.22 -10.28 -13.14
CA GLU A 47 4.60 -11.46 -12.56
C GLU A 47 3.31 -11.07 -11.84
N HIS A 48 2.16 -11.55 -12.33
CA HIS A 48 0.85 -11.17 -11.78
C HIS A 48 0.44 -11.97 -10.56
N ARG A 49 1.20 -13.00 -10.19
CA ARG A 49 0.93 -13.83 -9.03
C ARG A 49 1.82 -13.41 -7.87
N ALA A 50 1.20 -12.87 -6.82
CA ALA A 50 1.94 -12.36 -5.66
C ALA A 50 2.83 -13.41 -4.98
N ASN A 51 2.45 -14.69 -5.03
CA ASN A 51 3.23 -15.80 -4.48
C ASN A 51 4.55 -16.10 -5.23
N HIS A 52 4.69 -15.63 -6.47
CA HIS A 52 5.92 -15.76 -7.26
C HIS A 52 6.87 -14.57 -7.08
N TRP A 53 6.42 -13.48 -6.44
CA TRP A 53 7.29 -12.35 -6.15
C TRP A 53 8.39 -12.76 -5.19
N SER A 54 9.57 -12.14 -5.34
CA SER A 54 10.69 -12.43 -4.44
C SER A 54 10.32 -12.17 -2.97
N SER A 55 10.86 -12.97 -2.05
CA SER A 55 10.58 -12.79 -0.61
C SER A 55 10.96 -11.40 -0.10
N LYS A 56 12.02 -10.78 -0.65
CA LYS A 56 12.43 -9.41 -0.31
C LYS A 56 11.35 -8.39 -0.69
N PHE A 57 10.74 -8.56 -1.85
CA PHE A 57 9.66 -7.70 -2.30
C PHE A 57 8.41 -7.90 -1.43
N GLN A 58 8.06 -9.15 -1.12
CA GLN A 58 6.92 -9.46 -0.25
C GLN A 58 7.10 -8.86 1.17
N GLU A 59 8.30 -8.94 1.76
CA GLU A 59 8.57 -8.32 3.06
C GLU A 59 8.50 -6.78 2.99
N ALA A 60 9.06 -6.16 1.96
CA ALA A 60 8.93 -4.71 1.79
C ALA A 60 7.47 -4.26 1.64
N LEU A 61 6.65 -5.03 0.93
CA LEU A 61 5.22 -4.75 0.81
C LEU A 61 4.49 -4.95 2.14
N LYS A 62 4.93 -5.92 2.96
CA LYS A 62 4.42 -6.09 4.32
C LYS A 62 4.74 -4.88 5.20
N ASP A 63 5.95 -4.34 5.12
CA ASP A 63 6.32 -3.12 5.86
C ASP A 63 5.44 -1.93 5.44
N VAL A 64 5.17 -1.80 4.13
CA VAL A 64 4.20 -0.81 3.61
C VAL A 64 2.80 -1.04 4.18
N SER A 65 2.33 -2.29 4.24
CA SER A 65 0.99 -2.61 4.77
C SER A 65 0.80 -2.21 6.22
N GLN A 66 1.87 -2.09 7.01
CA GLN A 66 1.79 -1.66 8.41
C GLN A 66 1.57 -0.15 8.57
N VAL A 67 1.82 0.63 7.51
CA VAL A 67 1.75 2.10 7.57
C VAL A 67 0.68 2.67 6.65
N VAL A 68 0.31 1.96 5.59
CA VAL A 68 -0.80 2.28 4.67
C VAL A 68 -2.08 1.62 5.18
N LYS A 69 -3.12 2.42 5.43
CA LYS A 69 -4.44 1.91 5.83
C LYS A 69 -5.22 1.48 4.60
N LEU A 70 -6.27 0.68 4.80
CA LEU A 70 -7.11 0.17 3.72
C LEU A 70 -7.72 1.30 2.88
N GLU A 71 -8.20 2.35 3.54
CA GLU A 71 -8.80 3.53 2.92
C GLU A 71 -7.80 4.37 2.10
N GLU A 72 -6.50 4.07 2.16
CA GLU A 72 -5.46 4.78 1.41
C GLU A 72 -4.83 3.91 0.31
N LEU A 73 -5.44 2.76 -0.03
CA LEU A 73 -4.90 1.90 -1.08
C LEU A 73 -4.87 2.59 -2.45
N GLU A 74 -5.83 3.46 -2.75
CA GLU A 74 -5.82 4.27 -3.98
C GLU A 74 -4.63 5.25 -3.99
N GLU A 75 -4.42 5.99 -2.90
CA GLU A 75 -3.25 6.89 -2.74
C GLU A 75 -1.92 6.11 -2.82
N PHE A 76 -1.89 4.89 -2.27
CA PHE A 76 -0.74 4.00 -2.37
C PHE A 76 -0.44 3.61 -3.82
N GLN A 77 -1.46 3.28 -4.62
CA GLN A 77 -1.33 2.94 -6.03
C GLN A 77 -0.78 4.12 -6.84
N GLU A 78 -1.37 5.31 -6.69
CA GLU A 78 -0.88 6.54 -7.32
C GLU A 78 0.57 6.83 -6.94
N LYS A 79 0.93 6.58 -5.68
CA LYS A 79 2.30 6.81 -5.21
C LYS A 79 3.31 5.83 -5.80
N CYS A 80 2.90 4.59 -6.04
CA CYS A 80 3.71 3.60 -6.74
C CYS A 80 4.00 4.06 -8.18
N GLU A 81 2.97 4.48 -8.91
CA GLU A 81 3.09 5.03 -10.27
C GLU A 81 4.05 6.22 -10.30
N SER A 82 3.82 7.21 -9.43
CA SER A 82 4.66 8.41 -9.35
C SER A 82 6.13 8.09 -9.06
N ILE A 83 6.43 7.18 -8.12
CA ILE A 83 7.82 6.83 -7.80
C ILE A 83 8.49 6.11 -8.97
N VAL A 84 7.79 5.19 -9.63
CA VAL A 84 8.32 4.48 -10.81
C VAL A 84 8.57 5.47 -11.94
N GLU A 85 7.64 6.38 -12.20
CA GLU A 85 7.77 7.42 -13.22
C GLU A 85 8.99 8.30 -12.96
N ILE A 86 9.14 8.84 -11.74
CA ILE A 86 10.30 9.66 -11.33
C ILE A 86 11.61 8.88 -11.56
N ARG A 87 11.63 7.60 -11.19
CA ARG A 87 12.82 6.75 -11.35
C ARG A 87 13.15 6.53 -12.82
N CYS A 88 12.16 6.25 -13.65
CA CYS A 88 12.31 6.04 -15.09
C CYS A 88 12.74 7.33 -15.80
N ASN A 89 12.17 8.48 -15.44
CA ASN A 89 12.55 9.77 -16.01
C ASN A 89 14.01 10.15 -15.67
N LYS A 90 14.49 9.84 -14.46
CA LYS A 90 15.90 10.04 -14.10
C LYS A 90 16.85 9.10 -14.83
N LYS A 91 16.39 7.90 -15.22
CA LYS A 91 17.20 6.84 -15.84
C LYS A 91 16.34 6.02 -16.83
N PRO A 92 16.22 6.45 -18.10
CA PRO A 92 15.22 5.93 -19.04
C PRO A 92 15.42 4.46 -19.45
N LYS A 93 16.59 3.86 -19.17
CA LYS A 93 16.85 2.43 -19.39
C LYS A 93 16.37 1.53 -18.23
N ARG A 94 15.73 2.09 -17.20
CA ARG A 94 15.27 1.31 -16.04
C ARG A 94 13.97 0.58 -16.33
N VAL A 95 13.80 -0.52 -15.61
CA VAL A 95 12.58 -1.32 -15.60
C VAL A 95 11.38 -0.47 -15.20
N LYS A 96 10.24 -0.73 -15.83
CA LYS A 96 8.98 -0.01 -15.59
C LYS A 96 8.11 -0.63 -14.49
N TYR A 97 8.51 -1.77 -13.94
CA TYR A 97 7.81 -2.40 -12.81
C TYR A 97 8.32 -1.90 -11.46
N LEU A 98 7.52 -2.12 -10.41
CA LEU A 98 7.86 -1.77 -9.04
C LEU A 98 9.00 -2.67 -8.52
N ILE A 99 9.98 -2.06 -7.84
CA ILE A 99 11.07 -2.78 -7.16
C ILE A 99 11.02 -2.53 -5.66
N THR A 100 11.82 -3.31 -4.92
CA THR A 100 11.90 -3.22 -3.44
C THR A 100 12.23 -1.81 -2.97
N GLU A 101 13.14 -1.11 -3.65
CA GLU A 101 13.55 0.25 -3.33
C GLU A 101 12.44 1.28 -3.53
N ASP A 102 11.53 1.05 -4.49
CA ASP A 102 10.36 1.92 -4.65
C ASP A 102 9.43 1.75 -3.46
N LEU A 103 9.15 0.50 -3.06
CA LEU A 103 8.31 0.20 -1.90
C LEU A 103 8.84 0.83 -0.62
N LYS A 104 10.17 0.78 -0.38
CA LYS A 104 10.80 1.48 0.75
C LYS A 104 10.63 3.01 0.67
N SER A 105 10.60 3.56 -0.53
CA SER A 105 10.37 4.99 -0.73
C SER A 105 8.91 5.37 -0.45
N VAL A 106 7.95 4.53 -0.89
CA VAL A 106 6.53 4.66 -0.57
C VAL A 106 6.31 4.55 0.94
N GLU A 107 6.83 3.49 1.57
CA GLU A 107 6.78 3.26 3.01
C GLU A 107 7.22 4.49 3.81
N ARG A 108 8.35 5.11 3.42
CA ARG A 108 8.87 6.32 4.07
C ARG A 108 7.88 7.48 3.99
N VAL A 109 7.25 7.70 2.83
CA VAL A 109 6.24 8.76 2.67
C VAL A 109 5.08 8.55 3.64
N PHE A 110 4.53 7.34 3.69
CA PHE A 110 3.42 7.03 4.58
C PHE A 110 3.82 7.07 6.06
N ARG A 111 5.04 6.66 6.43
CA ARG A 111 5.56 6.85 7.80
C ARG A 111 5.59 8.32 8.20
N HIS A 112 6.04 9.21 7.32
CA HIS A 112 6.01 10.65 7.60
C HIS A 112 4.58 11.18 7.75
N LYS A 113 3.65 10.71 6.91
CA LYS A 113 2.22 11.04 7.04
C LYS A 113 1.67 10.64 8.41
N ARG A 114 1.95 9.41 8.88
CA ARG A 114 1.54 8.94 10.21
C ARG A 114 2.14 9.75 11.35
N ALA A 115 3.43 10.08 11.26
CA ALA A 115 4.08 10.91 12.28
C ALA A 115 3.40 12.29 12.38
N ALA A 116 3.07 12.91 11.25
CA ALA A 116 2.36 14.18 11.21
C ALA A 116 0.92 14.09 11.75
N GLU A 117 0.19 13.00 11.46
CA GLU A 117 -1.14 12.76 12.02
C GLU A 117 -1.11 12.69 13.55
N VAL A 118 -0.19 11.92 14.12
CA VAL A 118 -0.01 11.80 15.57
C VAL A 118 0.36 13.14 16.21
N GLU A 119 1.27 13.90 15.58
CA GLU A 119 1.65 15.23 16.08
C GLU A 119 0.45 16.21 16.08
N ASN A 120 -0.35 16.20 15.02
CA ASN A 120 -1.53 17.05 14.92
C ASN A 120 -2.62 16.67 15.94
N GLU A 121 -2.81 15.37 16.17
CA GLU A 121 -3.77 14.88 17.17
C GLU A 121 -3.34 15.26 18.60
N ASN A 122 -2.07 15.11 18.94
CA ASN A 122 -1.53 15.55 20.23
C ASN A 122 -1.74 17.06 20.45
N LYS A 123 -1.43 17.89 19.44
CA LYS A 123 -1.67 19.34 19.50
C LYS A 123 -3.15 19.68 19.68
N ARG A 124 -4.06 18.91 19.07
CA ARG A 124 -5.51 19.09 19.23
C ARG A 124 -5.94 18.78 20.67
N MET A 125 -5.50 17.65 21.21
CA MET A 125 -5.81 17.25 22.59
C MET A 125 -5.29 18.27 23.62
N GLU A 126 -4.08 18.80 23.42
CA GLU A 126 -3.51 19.85 24.29
C GLU A 126 -4.35 21.14 24.26
N ARG A 127 -4.81 21.56 23.07
CA ARG A 127 -5.68 22.74 22.92
C ARG A 127 -7.03 22.53 23.59
N GLU A 128 -7.64 21.35 23.43
CA GLU A 128 -8.92 21.02 24.07
C GLU A 128 -8.79 20.94 25.60
N ALA A 129 -7.70 20.36 26.12
CA ALA A 129 -7.41 20.34 27.54
C ALA A 129 -7.24 21.75 28.11
N ALA A 130 -6.48 22.61 27.42
CA ALA A 130 -6.29 24.01 27.82
C ALA A 130 -7.59 24.83 27.81
N GLN A 131 -8.48 24.59 26.84
CA GLN A 131 -9.79 25.22 26.80
C GLN A 131 -10.70 24.77 27.94
N ARG A 132 -10.73 23.47 28.26
CA ARG A 132 -11.50 22.92 29.39
C ARG A 132 -11.04 23.48 30.73
N THR A 133 -9.72 23.62 30.93
CA THR A 133 -9.21 24.23 32.16
C THR A 133 -9.65 25.69 32.31
N ARG A 134 -9.70 26.46 31.22
CA ARG A 134 -10.13 27.87 31.24
C ARG A 134 -11.63 28.05 31.47
N SER A 135 -12.48 27.15 30.97
CA SER A 135 -13.93 27.22 31.19
C SER A 135 -14.38 26.70 32.56
N SER A 136 -13.55 25.91 33.24
CA SER A 136 -13.83 25.37 34.59
C SER A 136 -13.50 26.31 35.76
N HIS A 137 -12.91 27.47 35.50
CA HIS A 137 -12.71 28.54 36.49
C HIS A 137 -13.55 29.77 36.11
N PRO A 138 -14.86 29.81 36.43
CA PRO A 138 -15.58 31.07 36.46
C PRO A 138 -15.01 31.94 37.59
N ALA A 139 -14.72 33.19 37.26
CA ALA A 139 -14.35 34.23 38.22
C ALA A 139 -15.47 34.51 39.23
#